data_AF-A0A529LBM6-F1
#
_entry.id   AF-A0A529LBM6-F1
#
_cell.length_a   1.000
_cell.length_b   1.000
_cell.length_c   1.000
_cell.angle_alpha   90.00
_cell.angle_beta   90.00
_cell.angle_gamma   90.00
#
_symmetry.space_group_name_H-M   'P 1'
#
loop_
_entity.id
_entity.type
_entity.pdbx_description
1 polymer ?
#
loop_
_entity_poly.entity_id
_entity_poly.type
_entity_poly.pdbx_seq_one_letter_code
_entity_poly.pdbx_strand_id
1 'polypeptide(L)'
;MTITMYGITNCDTIKKARVWLESHGVPYRFHDYRAEGIEAERLKGWVGKVGWEKLLNKGSTTFRELPQKDKEALDEKKAKALM
;
A
#
# COMPACT_ATOMS: atom_id res chain seq x y z
N MET A 1 9.10 -19.34 7.37
CA MET A 1 8.79 -17.91 7.27
C MET A 1 7.75 -17.75 6.18
N THR A 2 6.54 -17.30 6.51
CA THR A 2 5.46 -17.14 5.52
C THR A 2 5.57 -15.76 4.90
N ILE A 3 5.55 -15.68 3.57
CA ILE A 3 5.54 -14.40 2.85
C ILE A 3 4.18 -13.74 3.09
N THR A 4 4.16 -12.46 3.47
CA THR A 4 2.91 -11.69 3.54
C THR A 4 2.85 -10.73 2.36
N MET A 5 1.82 -10.87 1.54
CA MET A 5 1.54 -9.92 0.48
C MET A 5 0.47 -8.93 0.94
N TYR A 6 0.80 -7.66 0.85
CA TYR A 6 -0.08 -6.57 1.23
C TYR A 6 -0.69 -5.93 -0.01
N GLY A 7 -2.00 -5.67 0.02
CA GLY A 7 -2.68 -5.03 -1.09
C GLY A 7 -4.14 -4.77 -0.82
N ILE A 8 -4.86 -4.45 -1.89
CA ILE A 8 -6.32 -4.43 -1.90
C ILE A 8 -6.80 -5.43 -2.94
N THR A 9 -7.90 -6.13 -2.65
CA THR A 9 -8.52 -7.10 -3.56
C THR A 9 -8.88 -6.52 -4.93
N ASN A 10 -9.23 -5.23 -4.98
CA ASN A 10 -9.66 -4.56 -6.21
C ASN A 10 -8.52 -3.84 -6.98
N CYS A 11 -7.28 -4.29 -6.83
CA CYS A 11 -6.14 -3.81 -7.60
C CYS A 11 -5.65 -4.89 -8.59
N ASP A 12 -5.61 -4.58 -9.88
CA ASP A 12 -5.24 -5.56 -10.91
C ASP A 12 -3.79 -6.04 -10.78
N THR A 13 -2.87 -5.17 -10.35
CA THR A 13 -1.48 -5.56 -10.07
C THR A 13 -1.40 -6.56 -8.92
N ILE A 14 -2.21 -6.38 -7.86
CA ILE A 14 -2.29 -7.33 -6.74
C ILE A 14 -2.90 -8.65 -7.20
N LYS A 15 -3.96 -8.61 -8.02
CA LYS A 15 -4.54 -9.83 -8.62
C LYS A 15 -3.49 -10.61 -9.41
N LYS A 16 -2.72 -9.94 -10.27
CA LYS A 16 -1.63 -10.55 -11.04
C LYS A 16 -0.54 -11.15 -10.13
N ALA A 17 -0.14 -10.43 -9.07
CA ALA A 17 0.84 -10.92 -8.12
C ALA A 17 0.35 -12.18 -7.36
N ARG A 18 -0.93 -12.21 -6.93
CA ARG A 18 -1.54 -13.42 -6.32
C ARG A 18 -1.50 -14.61 -7.27
N VAL A 19 -1.97 -14.42 -8.51
CA VAL A 19 -1.97 -15.49 -9.53
C VAL A 19 -0.56 -16.00 -9.78
N TRP A 20 0.44 -15.12 -9.81
CA TRP A 20 1.83 -15.51 -9.98
C TRP A 20 2.34 -16.34 -8.78
N LEU A 21 2.08 -15.91 -7.54
CA LEU A 21 2.49 -16.66 -6.35
C LEU A 21 1.83 -18.04 -6.29
N GLU A 22 0.53 -18.10 -6.61
CA GLU A 22 -0.25 -19.34 -6.66
C GLU A 22 0.28 -20.28 -7.76
N SER A 23 0.56 -19.77 -8.96
CA SER A 23 1.06 -20.59 -10.06
C SER A 23 2.46 -21.16 -9.83
N HIS A 24 3.26 -20.51 -8.98
CA HIS A 24 4.60 -20.97 -8.59
C HIS A 24 4.60 -21.76 -7.28
N GLY A 25 3.43 -22.03 -6.70
CA GLY A 25 3.29 -22.77 -5.44
C GLY A 25 3.96 -22.07 -4.25
N VAL A 26 4.08 -20.74 -4.29
CA VAL A 26 4.70 -19.96 -3.22
C VAL A 26 3.63 -19.68 -2.14
N PRO A 27 3.73 -20.27 -0.93
CA PRO A 27 2.75 -20.02 0.12
C PRO A 27 2.86 -18.58 0.64
N TYR A 28 1.73 -17.89 0.68
CA TYR A 28 1.66 -16.51 1.16
C TYR A 28 0.39 -16.25 1.97
N ARG A 29 0.47 -15.29 2.90
CA ARG A 29 -0.69 -14.67 3.54
C ARG A 29 -1.04 -13.40 2.77
N PHE A 30 -2.28 -13.29 2.30
CA PHE A 30 -2.78 -12.02 1.79
C PHE A 30 -3.27 -11.15 2.95
N HIS A 31 -2.88 -9.89 2.98
CA HIS A 31 -3.36 -8.89 3.92
C HIS A 31 -4.08 -7.79 3.13
N ASP A 32 -5.39 -7.64 3.35
CA ASP A 32 -6.20 -6.64 2.66
C ASP A 32 -6.26 -5.34 3.47
N TYR A 33 -5.67 -4.27 2.94
CA TYR A 33 -5.67 -2.96 3.61
C TYR A 33 -7.08 -2.42 3.87
N ARG A 34 -8.09 -2.78 3.07
CA ARG A 34 -9.46 -2.30 3.30
C ARG A 34 -10.16 -3.04 4.44
N ALA A 35 -9.76 -4.28 4.70
CA ALA A 35 -10.37 -5.09 5.75
C ALA A 35 -9.59 -5.02 7.06
N GLU A 36 -8.26 -4.97 6.97
CA GLU A 36 -7.35 -5.10 8.12
C GLU A 36 -6.61 -3.79 8.46
N GLY A 37 -6.63 -2.79 7.57
CA GLY A 37 -5.87 -1.56 7.74
C GLY A 37 -4.35 -1.76 7.63
N ILE A 38 -3.57 -0.80 8.13
CA ILE A 38 -2.12 -0.96 8.30
C ILE A 38 -1.69 -0.39 9.66
N GLU A 39 -0.81 -1.08 10.36
CA GLU A 39 -0.22 -0.59 11.60
C GLU A 39 0.75 0.57 11.32
N ALA A 40 0.65 1.65 12.10
CA ALA A 40 1.49 2.84 11.94
C ALA A 40 3.00 2.53 12.03
N GLU A 41 3.41 1.63 12.93
CA GLU A 41 4.80 1.18 13.07
C GLU A 41 5.32 0.49 11.80
N ARG A 42 4.47 -0.33 11.15
CA ARG A 42 4.81 -1.01 9.91
C ARG A 42 4.97 -0.03 8.76
N LEU A 43 4.03 0.90 8.64
CA LEU A 43 4.10 1.97 7.63
C LEU A 43 5.37 2.81 7.82
N LYS A 44 5.68 3.21 9.05
CA LYS A 44 6.92 3.94 9.39
C LYS A 44 8.16 3.15 9.00
N GLY A 45 8.19 1.84 9.27
CA GLY A 45 9.28 0.96 8.90
C GLY A 45 9.49 0.86 7.38
N TRP A 46 8.43 0.83 6.59
CA TRP A 46 8.54 0.82 5.12
C TRP A 46 8.96 2.17 4.56
N VAL A 47 8.37 3.25 5.07
CA VAL A 47 8.75 4.62 4.69
C VAL A 47 10.25 4.84 4.93
N GLY A 48 10.78 4.39 6.07
CA GLY A 48 12.22 4.49 6.36
C GLY A 48 13.13 3.65 5.45
N LYS A 49 12.58 2.63 4.76
CA LYS A 49 13.36 1.76 3.86
C LYS A 49 13.33 2.20 2.41
N VAL A 50 12.17 2.62 1.91
CA VAL A 50 11.97 2.90 0.47
C VAL A 50 11.54 4.33 0.17
N GLY A 51 11.26 5.13 1.19
CA GLY A 51 10.69 6.48 1.07
C GLY A 51 9.17 6.46 0.90
N TRP A 52 8.50 7.48 1.45
CA TRP A 52 7.05 7.61 1.37
C TRP A 52 6.55 7.86 -0.07
N GLU A 53 7.36 8.49 -0.91
CA GLU A 53 7.00 8.84 -2.29
C GLU A 53 6.72 7.61 -3.15
N LYS A 54 7.39 6.49 -2.86
CA LYS A 54 7.17 5.20 -3.54
C LYS A 54 5.95 4.45 -3.02
N LEU A 55 5.54 4.71 -1.78
CA LEU A 55 4.42 4.03 -1.13
C LEU A 55 3.08 4.74 -1.40
N LEU A 56 3.09 6.08 -1.43
CA LEU A 56 1.88 6.87 -1.65
C LEU A 56 1.42 6.77 -3.11
N ASN A 57 0.28 6.11 -3.33
CA ASN A 57 -0.31 6.01 -4.67
C ASN A 57 -1.05 7.30 -5.06
N LYS A 58 -0.31 8.24 -5.65
CA LYS A 58 -0.84 9.50 -6.22
C LYS A 58 -1.80 9.29 -7.40
N GLY A 59 -1.80 8.10 -8.01
CA GLY A 59 -2.68 7.74 -9.11
C GLY A 59 -4.04 7.17 -8.68
N SER A 60 -4.22 6.86 -7.39
CA SER A 60 -5.46 6.28 -6.87
C SER A 60 -6.64 7.26 -6.95
N THR A 61 -7.85 6.73 -7.08
CA THR A 61 -9.08 7.55 -7.02
C THR A 61 -9.19 8.25 -5.67
N THR A 62 -8.91 7.55 -4.58
CA THR A 62 -8.89 8.11 -3.22
C THR A 62 -7.97 9.34 -3.15
N PHE A 63 -6.74 9.25 -3.67
CA PHE A 63 -5.84 10.39 -3.69
C PHE A 63 -6.33 11.51 -4.62
N ARG A 64 -6.88 11.17 -5.79
CA ARG A 64 -7.42 12.16 -6.75
C ARG A 64 -8.66 12.89 -6.23
N GLU A 65 -9.45 12.27 -5.36
CA GLU A 65 -10.63 12.88 -4.73
C GLU A 65 -10.27 13.78 -3.54
N LEU A 66 -9.02 13.74 -3.06
CA LEU A 66 -8.59 14.63 -1.97
C LEU A 66 -8.66 16.11 -2.39
N PRO A 67 -9.02 17.02 -1.47
CA PRO A 67 -8.90 18.46 -1.68
C PRO A 67 -7.48 18.86 -2.10
N GLN A 68 -7.37 19.91 -2.93
CA GLN A 68 -6.07 20.37 -3.45
C GLN A 68 -5.09 20.71 -2.31
N LYS A 69 -5.58 21.35 -1.24
CA LYS A 69 -4.81 21.66 -0.03
C LYS A 69 -4.10 20.46 0.61
N ASP A 70 -4.66 19.26 0.47
CA ASP A 70 -4.14 18.04 1.06
C ASP A 70 -3.13 17.35 0.13
N LYS A 71 -3.14 17.71 -1.17
CA LYS A 71 -2.17 17.29 -2.18
C LYS A 71 -0.97 18.24 -2.28
N GLU A 72 -1.10 19.45 -1.76
CA GLU A 72 -0.06 20.48 -1.78
C GLU A 72 0.93 20.32 -0.62
N ALA A 73 2.20 20.62 -0.90
CA ALA A 73 3.30 20.52 0.05
C ALA A 73 3.28 19.17 0.82
N LEU A 74 3.18 18.07 0.07
CA LEU A 74 3.26 16.73 0.63
C LEU A 74 4.65 16.48 1.21
N ASP A 75 4.68 16.17 2.49
CA ASP A 75 5.84 15.68 3.21
C ASP A 75 5.56 14.27 3.74
N GLU A 76 6.57 13.66 4.37
CA GLU A 76 6.43 12.33 4.94
C GLU A 76 5.29 12.22 5.96
N LYS A 77 5.08 13.27 6.76
CA LYS A 77 4.09 13.27 7.84
C LYS A 77 2.67 13.30 7.25
N LYS A 78 2.42 14.18 6.29
CA LYS A 78 1.16 14.26 5.56
C LYS A 78 0.92 12.98 4.75
N ALA A 79 1.94 12.47 4.06
CA ALA A 79 1.81 11.24 3.28
C ALA A 79 1.40 10.06 4.16
N LYS A 80 1.98 9.90 5.36
CA LYS A 80 1.58 8.87 6.33
C LYS A 80 0.15 9.04 6.82
N ALA A 81 -0.37 10.27 6.89
CA ALA A 81 -1.76 10.51 7.29
C ALA A 81 -2.77 10.21 6.17
N LEU A 82 -2.31 10.12 4.92
CA LEU A 82 -3.13 9.82 3.74
C LEU A 82 -3.15 8.33 3.36
N MET A 83 -2.35 7.49 4.04
CA MET A 83 -2.19 6.05 3.79
C MET A 83 -2.79 5.24 4.92
#